data_AF-A0A7C9HPJ9-F1
#
_entry.id   AF-A0A7C9HPJ9-F1
#
_cell.length_a   1.000
_cell.length_b   1.000
_cell.length_c   1.000
_cell.angle_alpha   90.00
_cell.angle_beta   90.00
_cell.angle_gamma   90.00
#
_symmetry.space_group_name_H-M   'P 1'
#
loop_
_entity.id
_entity.type
_entity.pdbx_description
1 polymer ?
#
loop_
_entity_poly.entity_id
_entity_poly.type
_entity_poly.pdbx_seq_one_letter_code
_entity_poly.pdbx_strand_id
1 'polypeptide(L)' 'MSLAYLFLTLLAAAALLLFLWRPGLARAGVVWGLGALLPLLAALVVALQGGR' A
#
# COMPACT_ATOMS: atom_id res chain seq x y z
N MET A 1 -14.65 -2.87 12.39
CA MET A 1 -14.04 -1.88 11.46
C MET A 1 -12.55 -1.63 11.72
N SER A 2 -11.97 -2.16 12.81
CA SER A 2 -10.58 -1.83 13.21
C SER A 2 -9.51 -2.78 12.66
N LEU A 3 -9.81 -4.08 12.51
CA LEU A 3 -8.83 -5.11 12.12
C LEU A 3 -8.37 -4.99 10.68
N ALA A 4 -9.29 -4.77 9.73
CA ALA A 4 -8.95 -4.60 8.32
C ALA A 4 -8.10 -3.34 8.08
N TYR A 5 -8.43 -2.24 8.78
CA TYR A 5 -7.68 -1.00 8.71
C TYR A 5 -6.25 -1.17 9.27
N LEU A 6 -6.13 -1.82 10.44
CA LEU A 6 -4.85 -2.17 11.06
C LEU A 6 -3.97 -3.02 10.13
N PHE A 7 -4.55 -4.05 9.52
CA PHE A 7 -3.81 -4.92 8.60
C PHE A 7 -3.28 -4.13 7.39
N LEU A 8 -4.11 -3.24 6.84
CA LEU A 8 -3.74 -2.43 5.69
C LEU A 8 -2.65 -1.40 6.02
N THR A 9 -2.74 -0.79 7.20
CA THR A 9 -1.70 0.10 7.74
C THR A 9 -0.38 -0.64 7.93
N LEU A 10 -0.42 -1.85 8.48
CA LEU A 10 0.78 -2.68 8.66
C LEU A 10 1.43 -3.05 7.32
N LEU A 11 0.61 -3.39 6.33
CA LEU A 11 1.06 -3.79 5.00
C LEU A 11 1.69 -2.60 4.25
N ALA A 12 1.10 -1.40 4.37
CA ALA A 12 1.68 -0.17 3.83
C ALA A 12 2.99 0.23 4.51
N ALA A 13 3.07 0.11 5.84
CA ALA A 13 4.29 0.39 6.60
C ALA A 13 5.43 -0.58 6.25
N ALA A 14 5.13 -1.87 6.11
CA ALA A 14 6.10 -2.88 5.69
C ALA A 14 6.63 -2.61 4.27
N ALA A 15 5.75 -2.21 3.33
CA ALA A 15 6.15 -1.85 1.98
C ALA A 15 7.08 -0.62 1.95
N LEU A 16 6.78 0.42 2.73
CA LEU A 16 7.63 1.59 2.91
C LEU A 16 9.00 1.24 3.50
N LEU A 17 9.03 0.39 4.53
CA LEU A 17 10.29 -0.07 5.14
C LEU A 17 11.15 -0.85 4.14
N LEU A 18 10.53 -1.76 3.38
CA LEU A 18 11.23 -2.56 2.36
C LEU A 18 11.83 -1.68 1.26
N PHE A 19 11.15 -0.58 0.94
CA PHE A 19 11.55 0.41 -0.05
C PHE A 19 12.71 1.28 0.45
N LEU A 20 12.64 1.75 1.70
CA LEU A 20 13.71 2.55 2.32
C LEU A 20 14.99 1.72 2.58
N TRP A 21 14.86 0.42 2.83
CA TRP A 21 15.99 -0.44 3.21
C TRP A 21 17.02 -0.66 2.09
N ARG A 22 16.68 -0.44 0.80
CA ARG A 22 17.57 -0.81 -0.31
C ARG A 22 18.10 0.41 -1.09
N PRO A 23 19.27 0.97 -0.74
CA PRO A 23 19.91 2.01 -1.54
C PRO A 23 20.52 1.36 -2.79
N GLY A 24 19.96 1.63 -3.98
CA GLY A 24 20.63 1.35 -5.26
C GLY A 24 19.85 0.58 -6.33
N LEU A 25 18.92 -0.32 -5.99
CA LEU A 25 18.08 -1.07 -6.97
C LEU A 25 16.64 -0.50 -7.12
N ALA A 26 16.40 0.68 -6.56
CA ALA A 26 15.11 1.26 -6.22
C ALA A 26 14.34 1.93 -7.38
N ARG A 27 14.43 1.44 -8.63
CA ARG A 27 13.52 1.93 -9.70
C ARG A 27 12.47 0.91 -10.11
N ALA A 28 12.87 -0.33 -10.38
CA ALA A 28 11.92 -1.34 -10.84
C ALA A 28 10.95 -1.75 -9.73
N GLY A 29 11.46 -2.18 -8.56
CA GLY A 29 10.60 -2.60 -7.44
C GLY A 29 9.74 -1.48 -6.86
N VAL A 30 10.22 -0.24 -6.97
CA VAL A 30 9.54 0.97 -6.56
C VAL A 30 8.35 1.30 -7.47
N VAL A 31 8.57 1.27 -8.79
CA VAL A 31 7.51 1.49 -9.78
C VAL A 31 6.48 0.36 -9.73
N TRP A 32 6.92 -0.89 -9.57
CA TRP A 32 6.02 -2.02 -9.35
C TRP A 32 5.24 -1.90 -8.03
N GLY A 33 5.89 -1.46 -6.96
CA GLY A 33 5.26 -1.23 -5.66
C GLY A 33 4.21 -0.12 -5.71
N LEU A 34 4.54 1.03 -6.32
CA LEU A 34 3.58 2.13 -6.54
C LEU A 34 2.45 1.73 -7.49
N GLY A 35 2.75 0.95 -8.53
CA GLY A 35 1.77 0.40 -9.46
C GLY A 35 0.77 -0.55 -8.80
N ALA A 36 1.20 -1.33 -7.80
CA ALA A 36 0.31 -2.17 -7.00
C ALA A 36 -0.43 -1.39 -5.89
N LEU A 37 0.11 -0.25 -5.44
CA LEU A 37 -0.51 0.58 -4.41
C LEU A 37 -1.73 1.35 -4.97
N LEU A 38 -1.67 1.81 -6.22
CA LEU A 38 -2.78 2.48 -6.92
C LEU A 38 -4.12 1.68 -6.90
N PRO A 39 -4.17 0.40 -7.32
CA PRO A 39 -5.40 -0.40 -7.26
C PRO A 39 -5.87 -0.66 -5.83
N LEU A 40 -4.96 -0.75 -4.86
CA LEU A 40 -5.31 -0.85 -3.44
C LEU A 40 -6.00 0.43 -2.94
N LEU A 41 -5.50 1.61 -3.30
CA LEU A 41 -6.15 2.89 -3.01
C LEU A 41 -7.52 3.01 -3.68
N ALA A 42 -7.64 2.56 -4.93
CA ALA A 42 -8.92 2.53 -5.63
C ALA A 42 -9.95 1.65 -4.93
N ALA A 43 -9.55 0.44 -4.51
CA ALA A 43 -10.41 -0.45 -3.73
C ALA A 43 -10.82 0.17 -2.38
N LEU A 44 -9.91 0.92 -1.73
CA LEU A 44 -10.19 1.60 -0.46
C LEU A 44 -11.23 2.72 -0.62
N VAL A 45 -11.10 3.52 -1.68
CA VAL A 45 -12.06 4.58 -2.01
C VAL A 45 -13.44 3.98 -2.26
N VAL A 46 -13.53 2.87 -3.00
CA VAL A 46 -14.79 2.15 -3.23
C VAL A 46 -15.37 1.61 -1.92
N ALA A 47 -14.55 1.00 -1.06
CA ALA A 47 -15.00 0.50 0.25
C ALA A 47 -15.52 1.63 1.17
N LEU A 48 -14.89 2.80 1.13
CA LEU A 48 -15.32 3.99 1.89
C LEU A 48 -16.57 4.66 1.30
N GLN A 49 -16.81 4.53 0.00
CA GLN A 49 -18.02 5.03 -0.66
C GLN A 49 -19.21 4.08 -0.50
N GLY A 50 -18.99 2.77 -0.51
CA GLY A 50 -20.04 1.75 -0.34
C GLY A 50 -20.42 1.43 1.10
N GLY A 51 -19.71 2.00 2.08
CA GLY A 51 -20.02 1.88 3.52
C GLY A 51 -20.95 2.97 4.07
N ARG A 52 -21.58 3.78 3.20
CA ARG A 52 -22.64 4.73 3.52
C ARG A 52 -23.97 4.24 2.95
#